data_AF-A0A9Q3GUM0-F1
#
_entry.id   AF-A0A9Q3GUM0-F1
#
_cell.length_a   1.000
_cell.length_b   1.000
_cell.length_c   1.000
_cell.angle_alpha   90.00
_cell.angle_beta   90.00
_cell.angle_gamma   90.00
#
_symmetry.space_group_name_H-M   'P 1'
#
loop_
_entity.id
_entity.type
_entity.pdbx_description
1 polymer ?
#
loop_
_entity_poly.entity_id
_entity_poly.type
_entity_poly.pdbx_seq_one_letter_code
_entity_poly.pdbx_strand_id
1 'polypeptide(L)'
;MEQENDDGYIWSLPELKTLFQPPRIPKVIITDCDPALKLAIKLVFPSSIHNYLTWHISKILIQSCHKYFQEDEWKDYQTSWSLLVSSKSTEEYDKNL
;
A
#
# COMPACT_ATOMS: atom_id res chain seq x y z
N MET A 1 12.06 6.63 -17.32
CA MET A 1 11.37 6.60 -16.01
C MET A 1 11.58 7.98 -15.42
N GLU A 2 10.51 8.77 -15.37
CA GLU A 2 10.52 9.99 -14.56
C GLU A 2 10.81 9.57 -13.12
N GLN A 3 11.76 10.23 -12.47
CA GLN A 3 12.13 9.90 -11.11
C GLN A 3 10.95 10.25 -10.20
N GLU A 4 10.45 9.26 -9.48
CA GLU A 4 9.64 9.47 -8.29
C GLU A 4 10.48 10.29 -7.31
N ASN A 5 10.22 11.60 -7.26
CA ASN A 5 10.96 12.53 -6.44
C ASN A 5 10.00 13.42 -5.66
N ASP A 6 10.52 14.00 -4.59
CA ASP A 6 9.73 14.83 -3.69
C ASP A 6 9.02 15.97 -4.45
N ASP A 7 9.69 16.59 -5.42
CA ASP A 7 9.17 17.75 -6.16
C ASP A 7 7.87 17.45 -6.93
N GLY A 8 7.81 16.31 -7.62
CA GLY A 8 6.63 15.89 -8.37
C GLY A 8 5.41 15.62 -7.48
N TYR A 9 5.63 14.93 -6.36
CA TYR A 9 4.55 14.66 -5.39
C TYR A 9 4.13 15.91 -4.61
N ILE A 10 5.09 16.77 -4.24
CA ILE A 10 4.83 18.05 -3.58
C ILE A 10 3.99 18.96 -4.47
N TRP A 11 4.19 18.93 -5.79
CA TRP A 11 3.37 19.72 -6.71
C TRP A 11 1.98 19.11 -6.96
N SER A 12 1.90 17.79 -7.21
CA SER A 12 0.65 17.14 -7.65
C SER A 12 -0.37 16.87 -6.54
N LEU A 13 0.07 16.53 -5.33
CA LEU A 13 -0.85 16.21 -4.23
C LEU A 13 -1.69 17.41 -3.76
N PRO A 14 -1.16 18.65 -3.67
CA PRO A 14 -1.98 19.83 -3.39
C PRO A 14 -3.06 20.05 -4.45
N GLU A 15 -2.74 19.88 -5.73
CA GLU A 15 -3.71 19.98 -6.82
C GLU A 15 -4.79 18.91 -6.68
N LEU A 16 -4.41 17.66 -6.39
CA LEU A 16 -5.36 16.58 -6.10
C LEU A 16 -6.24 16.92 -4.89
N LYS A 17 -5.69 17.56 -3.86
CA LYS A 17 -6.43 17.98 -2.66
C LYS A 17 -7.55 18.97 -2.98
N THR A 18 -7.41 19.79 -4.02
CA THR A 18 -8.47 20.74 -4.44
C THR A 18 -9.77 20.03 -4.83
N LEU A 19 -9.70 18.77 -5.27
CA LEU A 19 -10.86 17.95 -5.61
C LEU A 19 -11.66 17.52 -4.36
N PHE A 20 -11.03 17.55 -3.19
CA PHE A 20 -11.64 17.14 -1.92
C PHE A 20 -12.07 18.38 -1.11
N GLN A 21 -13.34 18.76 -1.19
CA GLN A 21 -13.90 19.82 -0.34
C GLN A 21 -14.22 19.28 1.06
N PRO A 22 -13.94 20.02 2.15
CA PRO A 22 -14.38 19.63 3.49
C PRO A 22 -15.89 19.34 3.53
N PRO A 23 -16.34 18.26 4.18
CA PRO A 23 -15.59 17.31 5.00
C PRO A 23 -15.04 16.07 4.24
N ARG A 24 -15.06 16.07 2.90
CA ARG A 24 -14.77 14.91 2.04
C ARG A 24 -13.28 14.63 1.82
N ILE A 25 -12.43 15.01 2.77
CA ILE A 25 -11.01 14.66 2.71
C ILE A 25 -10.87 13.15 2.96
N PRO A 26 -10.10 12.41 2.12
CA PRO A 26 -9.92 10.98 2.31
C PRO A 26 -9.34 10.68 3.69
N LYS A 27 -9.98 9.81 4.48
CA LYS A 27 -9.45 9.39 5.78
C LYS A 27 -8.33 8.36 5.64
N VAL A 28 -8.33 7.62 4.55
CA VAL A 28 -7.34 6.58 4.25
C VAL A 28 -6.85 6.77 2.83
N ILE A 29 -5.53 6.73 2.65
CA ILE A 29 -4.86 6.75 1.36
C ILE A 29 -4.06 5.45 1.25
N ILE A 30 -4.19 4.74 0.13
CA ILE A 30 -3.51 3.47 -0.11
C ILE A 30 -2.67 3.61 -1.38
N THR A 31 -1.35 3.50 -1.26
CA THR A 31 -0.40 3.60 -2.38
C THR A 31 0.73 2.59 -2.24
N ASP A 32 1.63 2.52 -3.22
CA ASP A 32 2.90 1.78 -3.17
C ASP A 32 3.87 2.26 -2.09
N CYS A 33 3.66 3.46 -1.54
CA CYS A 33 4.32 4.01 -0.36
C CYS A 33 5.85 4.07 -0.52
N ASP A 34 6.30 4.55 -1.68
CA ASP A 34 7.67 4.99 -1.82
C ASP A 34 7.97 6.13 -0.80
N PRO A 35 9.25 6.30 -0.40
CA PRO A 35 9.60 7.27 0.64
C PRO A 35 9.18 8.71 0.34
N ALA A 36 9.24 9.14 -0.91
CA ALA A 36 8.94 10.51 -1.32
C ALA A 36 7.43 10.78 -1.25
N LEU A 37 6.62 9.88 -1.80
CA LEU A 37 5.15 9.98 -1.73
C LEU A 37 4.64 9.94 -0.29
N LYS A 38 5.24 9.11 0.57
CA LYS A 38 4.88 9.05 2.00
C LYS A 38 5.08 10.40 2.69
N LEU A 39 6.21 11.07 2.45
CA LEU A 39 6.48 12.40 3.00
C LEU A 39 5.50 13.44 2.45
N ALA A 40 5.26 13.42 1.15
CA ALA A 40 4.34 14.35 0.50
C ALA A 40 2.88 14.18 0.97
N ILE A 41 2.40 12.94 1.13
CA ILE A 41 1.08 12.64 1.70
C ILE A 41 0.97 13.18 3.12
N LYS A 42 2.00 12.98 3.97
CA LYS A 42 2.00 13.47 5.35
C LYS A 42 1.91 15.00 5.42
N LEU A 43 2.53 15.70 4.46
CA LEU A 43 2.48 17.17 4.36
C LEU A 43 1.10 17.66 3.88
N VAL A 44 0.54 17.03 2.84
CA VAL A 44 -0.68 17.52 2.17
C VAL A 44 -1.96 17.02 2.85
N PHE A 45 -1.95 15.78 3.34
CA PHE A 45 -3.07 15.08 3.97
C PHE A 45 -2.73 14.63 5.40
N PRO A 46 -2.43 15.55 6.33
CA PRO A 46 -1.91 15.20 7.66
C PRO A 46 -2.92 14.44 8.54
N SER A 47 -4.22 14.50 8.21
CA SER A 47 -5.28 13.78 8.92
C SER A 47 -5.57 12.39 8.35
N SER A 48 -4.93 12.02 7.24
CA SER A 48 -5.17 10.75 6.55
C SER A 48 -4.23 9.67 7.07
N ILE A 49 -4.76 8.46 7.23
CA ILE A 49 -3.97 7.26 7.49
C ILE A 49 -3.43 6.78 6.15
N HIS A 50 -2.12 6.57 6.06
CA HIS A 50 -1.46 6.09 4.84
C HIS A 50 -1.07 4.61 5.01
N ASN A 51 -1.57 3.75 4.12
CA ASN A 51 -1.31 2.32 4.12
C ASN A 51 -0.68 1.87 2.79
N TYR A 52 0.02 0.74 2.84
CA TYR A 52 0.55 0.09 1.64
C TYR A 52 -0.56 -0.63 0.88
N LEU A 53 -0.48 -0.57 -0.44
CA LEU A 53 -1.31 -1.40 -1.31
C LEU A 53 -0.83 -2.85 -1.22
N THR A 54 -1.73 -3.74 -0.81
CA THR A 54 -1.46 -5.18 -0.65
C THR A 54 -0.93 -5.84 -1.92
N TRP A 55 -1.35 -5.34 -3.09
CA TRP A 55 -0.83 -5.79 -4.38
C TRP A 55 0.68 -5.54 -4.53
N HIS A 56 1.19 -4.37 -4.14
CA HIS A 56 2.63 -4.07 -4.19
C HIS A 56 3.42 -4.94 -3.22
N ILE A 57 2.90 -5.14 -1.99
CA ILE A 57 3.49 -6.08 -1.03
C ILE A 57 3.58 -7.48 -1.65
N SER A 58 2.50 -7.95 -2.27
CA SER A 58 2.45 -9.25 -2.95
C SER A 58 3.51 -9.35 -4.06
N LYS A 59 3.69 -8.31 -4.87
CA LYS A 59 4.72 -8.27 -5.92
C LYS A 59 6.13 -8.37 -5.36
N ILE A 60 6.43 -7.64 -4.28
CA ILE A 60 7.74 -7.67 -3.62
C ILE A 60 8.03 -9.07 -3.07
N LEU A 61 7.05 -9.69 -2.43
CA LEU A 61 7.17 -11.06 -1.88
C LEU A 61 7.45 -12.07 -3.00
N ILE A 62 6.72 -12.00 -4.11
CA ILE A 62 6.96 -12.88 -5.28
C ILE A 62 8.37 -12.68 -5.85
N GLN A 63 8.82 -11.43 -6.02
CA GLN A 63 10.12 -11.15 -6.64
C GLN A 63 11.31 -11.48 -5.73
N SER A 64 11.17 -11.20 -4.43
CA SER A 64 12.29 -11.22 -3.50
C SER A 64 12.34 -12.50 -2.66
N CYS A 65 11.19 -13.07 -2.32
CA CYS A 65 11.08 -14.17 -1.36
C CYS A 65 10.96 -15.54 -2.04
N HIS A 66 10.40 -15.63 -3.25
CA HIS A 66 10.19 -16.90 -3.96
C HIS A 66 11.42 -17.82 -3.97
N LYS A 67 12.61 -17.24 -4.20
CA LYS A 67 13.89 -17.98 -4.24
C LYS A 67 14.28 -18.71 -2.95
N TYR A 68 13.60 -18.46 -1.84
CA TYR A 68 13.87 -19.09 -0.55
C TYR A 68 12.91 -20.24 -0.23
N PHE A 69 11.93 -20.52 -1.08
CA PHE A 69 10.95 -21.59 -0.91
C PHE A 69 11.25 -22.76 -1.85
N GLN A 70 10.89 -23.98 -1.42
CA GLN A 70 10.63 -25.06 -2.38
C GLN A 70 9.29 -24.83 -3.11
N GLU A 71 9.09 -25.48 -4.25
CA GLU A 71 7.90 -25.25 -5.10
C GLU A 71 6.56 -25.63 -4.44
N ASP A 72 6.56 -26.65 -3.59
CA ASP A 72 5.42 -27.05 -2.76
C ASP A 72 5.17 -26.03 -1.63
N GLU A 73 6.22 -25.66 -0.88
CA GLU A 73 6.13 -24.64 0.17
C GLU A 73 5.67 -23.28 -0.38
N TRP A 74 6.08 -22.93 -1.60
CA TRP A 74 5.68 -21.70 -2.26
C TRP A 74 4.18 -21.67 -2.57
N LYS A 75 3.62 -22.78 -3.04
CA LYS A 75 2.17 -22.87 -3.31
C LYS A 75 1.35 -22.74 -2.03
N ASP A 76 1.80 -23.37 -0.95
CA ASP A 76 1.17 -23.24 0.36
C ASP A 76 1.24 -21.80 0.86
N TYR A 77 2.41 -21.17 0.75
CA TYR A 77 2.59 -19.76 1.06
C TYR A 77 1.67 -18.84 0.25
N GLN A 78 1.58 -19.03 -1.07
CA GLN A 78 0.70 -18.24 -1.92
C GLN A 78 -0.77 -18.38 -1.52
N THR A 79 -1.17 -19.59 -1.13
CA THR A 79 -2.53 -19.87 -0.65
C THR A 79 -2.81 -19.15 0.66
N SER A 80 -1.92 -19.28 1.66
CA SER A 80 -2.06 -18.59 2.94
C SER A 80 -2.03 -17.07 2.79
N TRP A 81 -1.10 -16.54 1.99
CA TRP A 81 -1.02 -15.11 1.70
C TRP A 81 -2.30 -14.60 1.03
N SER A 82 -2.80 -15.30 0.01
CA SER A 82 -4.04 -14.94 -0.68
C SER A 82 -5.23 -14.93 0.27
N LEU A 83 -5.31 -15.90 1.19
CA LEU A 83 -6.37 -15.98 2.17
C LEU A 83 -6.30 -14.78 3.14
N LEU A 84 -5.12 -14.51 3.70
CA LEU A 84 -4.87 -13.41 4.63
C LEU A 84 -5.20 -12.04 4.04
N VAL A 85 -4.75 -11.73 2.81
CA VAL A 85 -5.02 -10.41 2.19
C VAL A 85 -6.47 -10.24 1.73
N SER A 86 -7.23 -11.33 1.65
CA SER A 86 -8.64 -11.31 1.27
C SER A 86 -9.60 -11.19 2.45
N SER A 87 -9.08 -11.22 3.68
CA SER A 87 -9.85 -11.09 4.91
C SER A 87 -10.66 -9.79 4.93
N LYS A 88 -11.94 -9.90 5.31
CA LYS A 88 -12.90 -8.78 5.31
C LYS A 88 -13.19 -8.23 6.71
N SER A 89 -12.65 -8.86 7.75
CA SER A 89 -12.71 -8.38 9.13
C SER A 89 -11.41 -8.65 9.88
N THR A 90 -11.27 -8.02 11.04
CA THR A 90 -10.16 -8.26 11.97
C THR A 90 -10.13 -9.70 12.45
N GLU A 91 -11.29 -10.29 12.76
CA GLU A 91 -11.40 -11.67 13.21
C GLU A 91 -11.01 -12.67 12.12
N GLU A 92 -11.41 -12.41 10.87
CA GLU A 92 -11.02 -13.23 9.72
C GLU A 92 -9.51 -13.10 9.44
N TYR A 93 -8.97 -11.89 9.55
CA TYR A 93 -7.52 -11.66 9.46
C TYR A 93 -6.76 -12.47 10.52
N ASP A 94 -7.18 -12.38 11.80
CA ASP A 94 -6.52 -13.07 12.91
C ASP A 94 -6.62 -14.60 12.79
N LYS A 95 -7.71 -15.12 12.19
CA LYS A 95 -7.86 -16.55 11.92
C LYS A 95 -6.95 -17.04 10.79
N ASN A 96 -6.69 -16.19 9.80
CA ASN A 96 -5.91 -16.52 8.61
C ASN A 96 -4.41 -16.23 8.79
N LEU A 97 -4.00 -15.66 9.92
CA LEU A 97 -2.62 -15.35 10.30
C LEU A 97 -1.88 -16.58 10.83
#